data_AF-A0A4R5K3F1-F1
#
_entry.id   AF-A0A4R5K3F1-F1
#
_cell.length_a   1.000
_cell.length_b   1.000
_cell.length_c   1.000
_cell.angle_alpha   90.00
_cell.angle_beta   90.00
_cell.angle_gamma   90.00
#
_symmetry.space_group_name_H-M   'P 1'
#
loop_
_entity.id
_entity.type
_entity.pdbx_description
1 polymer ?
#
loop_
_entity_poly.entity_id
_entity_poly.type
_entity_poly.pdbx_seq_one_letter_code
_entity_poly.pdbx_strand_id
1 'polypeptide(L)'
;MRIPSRIIGGALIATLLTQLSACGTIFYPDRRGQIEGKIDPVVAAMDAIGILFYVLPGLIAFGVDFATGAIYLPGGRSAQVAPEKLNQAITADGKVDNSKLQAILETELGQRLPLNDPRLIQHKGSVEQLAMFGLKPAA
;
A
#
# COMPACT_ATOMS: atom_id res chain seq x y z
N MET A 1 24.45 28.61 -34.95
CA MET A 1 24.15 28.55 -33.49
C MET A 1 22.90 27.72 -33.12
N ARG A 2 22.34 26.85 -33.98
CA ARG A 2 21.08 26.12 -33.67
C ARG A 2 21.26 24.79 -32.91
N ILE A 3 22.43 24.18 -32.98
CA ILE A 3 22.77 22.89 -32.33
C ILE A 3 22.81 23.00 -30.79
N PRO A 4 23.43 24.02 -30.16
CA PRO A 4 23.45 24.10 -28.69
C PRO A 4 22.06 24.33 -28.10
N SER A 5 21.20 25.12 -28.76
CA SER A 5 19.82 25.34 -28.33
C SER A 5 18.96 24.07 -28.39
N ARG A 6 19.20 23.18 -29.37
CA ARG A 6 18.50 21.89 -29.45
C ARG A 6 18.96 20.89 -28.38
N ILE A 7 20.25 20.88 -28.05
CA ILE A 7 20.80 20.03 -26.98
C ILE A 7 20.31 20.52 -25.61
N ILE A 8 20.32 21.83 -25.37
CA ILE A 8 19.80 22.44 -24.13
C ILE A 8 18.28 22.19 -24.01
N GLY A 9 17.53 22.38 -25.09
CA GLY A 9 16.10 22.09 -25.11
C GLY A 9 15.79 20.61 -24.85
N GLY A 10 16.58 19.70 -25.43
CA GLY A 10 16.47 18.26 -25.16
C GLY A 10 16.78 17.91 -23.71
N ALA A 11 17.82 18.49 -23.11
CA ALA A 11 18.17 18.29 -21.72
C ALA A 11 17.09 18.81 -20.76
N LEU A 12 16.48 19.96 -21.07
CA LEU A 12 15.36 20.52 -20.29
C LEU A 12 14.10 19.66 -20.37
N ILE A 13 13.75 19.16 -21.56
CA ILE A 13 12.60 18.25 -21.73
C ILE A 13 12.86 16.95 -20.99
N ALA A 14 14.06 16.38 -21.11
CA ALA A 14 14.44 15.17 -20.39
C ALA A 14 14.29 15.36 -18.88
N THR A 15 14.87 16.42 -18.31
CA THR A 15 14.76 16.72 -16.86
C THR A 15 13.34 17.02 -16.40
N LEU A 16 12.51 17.66 -17.23
CA LEU A 16 11.10 17.90 -16.90
C LEU A 16 10.31 16.59 -16.90
N LEU A 17 10.56 15.71 -17.87
CA LEU A 17 9.94 14.39 -17.93
C LEU A 17 10.36 13.51 -16.75
N THR A 18 11.63 13.52 -16.34
CA THR A 18 12.07 12.79 -15.14
C THR A 18 11.41 13.33 -13.87
N GLN A 19 11.26 14.65 -13.74
CA GLN A 19 10.58 15.26 -12.59
C GLN A 19 9.09 14.91 -12.53
N LEU A 20 8.43 14.76 -13.69
CA LEU A 20 7.03 14.33 -13.76
C LEU A 20 6.85 12.82 -13.51
N SER A 21 7.82 11.99 -13.90
CA SER A 21 7.75 10.54 -13.76
C SER A 21 8.22 10.01 -12.40
N ALA A 22 9.05 10.76 -11.67
CA ALA A 22 9.61 10.38 -10.37
C ALA A 22 8.66 10.59 -9.19
N CYS A 23 7.41 10.99 -9.44
CA CYS A 23 6.35 10.89 -8.45
C CYS A 23 5.69 9.52 -8.65
N GLY A 24 6.21 8.43 -8.05
CA GLY A 24 5.51 7.14 -8.02
C GLY A 24 4.10 7.27 -7.45
N THR A 25 3.91 8.28 -6.61
CA THR A 25 2.66 8.87 -6.13
C THR A 25 1.61 9.27 -7.21
N ILE A 26 2.02 9.56 -8.46
CA ILE A 26 1.13 9.81 -9.62
C ILE A 26 0.71 8.49 -10.28
N PHE A 27 1.64 7.53 -10.39
CA PHE A 27 1.36 6.24 -11.01
C PHE A 27 0.59 5.28 -10.08
N TYR A 28 0.75 5.45 -8.77
CA TYR A 28 0.15 4.59 -7.75
C TYR A 28 -0.57 5.41 -6.66
N PRO A 29 -1.61 6.19 -7.02
CA PRO A 29 -2.36 6.98 -6.05
C PRO A 29 -3.09 6.11 -5.02
N ASP A 30 -3.41 4.86 -5.37
CA ASP A 30 -4.11 3.92 -4.49
C ASP A 30 -3.25 3.41 -3.32
N ARG A 31 -1.92 3.65 -3.35
CA ARG A 31 -0.98 3.25 -2.28
C ARG A 31 -0.72 4.35 -1.26
N ARG A 32 -1.39 5.50 -1.41
CA ARG A 32 -1.21 6.65 -0.50
C ARG A 32 -1.69 6.32 0.92
N GLY A 33 -0.83 6.60 1.90
CA GLY A 33 -1.12 6.34 3.32
C GLY A 33 -0.64 4.98 3.82
N GLN A 34 -0.02 4.16 2.95
CA GLN A 34 0.63 2.93 3.35
C GLN A 34 2.02 3.25 3.91
N ILE A 35 2.12 3.44 5.23
CA ILE A 35 3.39 3.77 5.92
C ILE A 35 4.26 2.53 6.24
N GLU A 36 3.74 1.33 5.97
CA GLU A 36 4.42 0.08 6.29
C GLU A 36 4.10 -1.01 5.24
N GLY A 37 5.08 -1.84 4.89
CA GLY A 37 4.90 -2.89 3.89
C GLY A 37 6.20 -3.40 3.28
N LYS A 38 6.09 -4.38 2.38
CA LYS A 38 7.22 -4.81 1.55
C LYS A 38 7.49 -3.75 0.48
N ILE A 39 8.76 -3.44 0.24
CA ILE A 39 9.18 -2.51 -0.81
C ILE A 39 8.86 -3.10 -2.19
N ASP A 40 8.25 -2.29 -3.07
CA ASP A 40 8.07 -2.60 -4.49
C ASP A 40 9.42 -2.44 -5.21
N PRO A 41 10.05 -3.53 -5.68
CA PRO A 41 11.36 -3.47 -6.29
C PRO A 41 11.38 -2.66 -7.59
N VAL A 42 10.24 -2.51 -8.28
CA VAL A 42 10.14 -1.71 -9.51
C VAL A 42 10.24 -0.23 -9.19
N VAL A 43 9.51 0.24 -8.18
CA VAL A 43 9.53 1.64 -7.74
C VAL A 43 10.91 1.98 -7.16
N ALA A 44 11.45 1.15 -6.28
CA ALA A 44 12.78 1.34 -5.71
C ALA A 44 13.89 1.36 -6.77
N ALA A 45 13.79 0.53 -7.82
CA ALA A 45 14.76 0.54 -8.92
C ALA A 45 14.66 1.83 -9.75
N MET A 46 13.45 2.34 -9.99
CA MET A 46 13.23 3.60 -10.69
C MET A 46 13.84 4.79 -9.93
N ASP A 47 13.64 4.85 -8.61
CA ASP A 47 14.24 5.87 -7.75
C ASP A 47 15.77 5.73 -7.70
N ALA A 48 16.29 4.51 -7.63
CA ALA A 48 17.74 4.25 -7.64
C ALA A 48 18.40 4.72 -8.94
N ILE A 49 17.73 4.53 -10.10
CA ILE A 49 18.15 5.09 -11.38
C ILE A 49 18.11 6.62 -11.32
N GLY A 50 17.05 7.20 -10.74
CA GLY A 50 16.93 8.64 -10.50
C GLY A 50 18.11 9.20 -9.70
N ILE A 51 18.48 8.55 -8.60
CA ILE A 51 19.62 8.91 -7.74
C ILE A 51 20.95 8.79 -8.50
N LEU A 52 21.11 7.74 -9.32
CA LEU A 52 22.34 7.49 -10.07
C LEU A 52 22.67 8.63 -11.06
N PHE A 53 21.67 9.16 -11.77
CA PHE A 53 21.86 10.23 -12.75
C PHE A 53 21.71 11.64 -12.16
N TYR A 54 20.88 11.80 -11.14
CA TYR A 54 20.59 13.08 -10.48
C TYR A 54 20.40 12.87 -8.96
N VAL A 55 21.49 12.96 -8.21
CA VAL A 55 21.52 12.65 -6.76
C VAL A 55 20.45 13.43 -5.98
N LEU A 56 20.42 14.76 -6.10
CA LEU A 56 19.51 15.58 -5.30
C LEU A 56 18.02 15.34 -5.66
N PRO A 57 17.61 15.39 -6.95
CA PRO A 57 16.23 15.06 -7.33
C PRO A 57 15.82 13.61 -6.99
N GLY A 58 16.72 12.64 -7.20
CA GLY A 58 16.45 11.24 -6.94
C GLY A 58 16.23 10.94 -5.46
N LEU A 59 17.00 11.57 -4.57
CA LEU A 59 16.79 11.43 -3.12
C LEU A 59 15.45 12.04 -2.67
N ILE A 60 15.04 13.16 -3.27
CA ILE A 60 13.74 13.76 -2.98
C ILE A 60 12.61 12.84 -3.44
N ALA A 61 12.68 12.29 -4.64
CA ALA A 61 11.70 11.33 -5.17
C ALA A 61 11.56 10.09 -4.27
N PHE A 62 12.69 9.47 -3.93
CA PHE A 62 12.74 8.34 -3.01
C PHE A 62 12.11 8.64 -1.66
N GLY A 63 12.40 9.82 -1.09
CA GLY A 63 11.81 10.26 0.18
C GLY A 63 10.31 10.50 0.09
N VAL A 64 9.83 11.10 -1.01
CA VAL A 64 8.39 11.33 -1.24
C VAL A 64 7.63 10.03 -1.42
N ASP A 65 8.16 9.08 -2.19
CA ASP A 65 7.52 7.79 -2.40
C ASP A 65 7.56 6.91 -1.14
N PHE A 66 8.56 7.08 -0.26
CA PHE A 66 8.58 6.49 1.08
C PHE A 66 7.55 7.12 2.03
N ALA A 67 7.50 8.45 2.09
CA ALA A 67 6.58 9.17 2.97
C ALA A 67 5.10 9.01 2.54
N THR A 68 4.87 8.90 1.23
CA THR A 68 3.52 8.77 0.67
C THR A 68 3.05 7.31 0.65
N GLY A 69 3.98 6.36 0.64
CA GLY A 69 3.70 4.92 0.61
C GLY A 69 3.74 4.28 -0.78
N ALA A 70 4.04 5.05 -1.82
CA ALA A 70 4.15 4.56 -3.20
C ALA A 70 5.31 3.56 -3.38
N ILE A 71 6.36 3.65 -2.55
CA ILE A 71 7.48 2.70 -2.56
C ILE A 71 7.08 1.31 -2.07
N TYR A 72 5.97 1.17 -1.35
CA TYR A 72 5.52 -0.13 -0.88
C TYR A 72 4.67 -0.83 -1.94
N LEU A 73 4.72 -2.16 -1.92
CA LEU A 73 3.79 -3.01 -2.66
C LEU A 73 2.36 -2.62 -2.26
N PRO A 74 1.40 -2.61 -3.21
CA PRO A 74 0.02 -2.31 -2.89
C PRO A 74 -0.41 -3.29 -1.79
N GLY A 75 -0.99 -2.74 -0.71
CA GLY A 75 -1.56 -3.54 0.36
C GLY A 75 -2.38 -4.67 -0.25
N GLY A 76 -2.17 -5.89 0.26
CA GLY A 76 -2.88 -7.07 -0.24
C GLY A 76 -4.39 -6.83 -0.28
N ARG A 77 -5.12 -7.61 -1.09
CA ARG A 77 -6.58 -7.52 -1.18
C ARG A 77 -7.17 -7.54 0.24
N SER A 78 -7.70 -6.39 0.67
CA SER A 78 -8.41 -6.28 1.94
C SER A 78 -9.87 -6.64 1.69
N ALA A 79 -10.35 -7.64 2.41
CA ALA A 79 -11.73 -8.04 2.36
C ALA A 79 -12.32 -7.85 3.75
N GLN A 80 -13.46 -7.17 3.81
CA GLN A 80 -14.12 -6.82 5.05
C GLN A 80 -15.48 -7.48 5.09
N VAL A 81 -15.88 -7.92 6.29
CA VAL A 81 -17.21 -8.48 6.54
C VAL A 81 -17.92 -7.58 7.53
N ALA A 82 -19.20 -7.37 7.30
CA ALA A 82 -20.04 -6.52 8.14
C ALA A 82 -20.01 -6.97 9.61
N PRO A 83 -19.87 -6.03 10.59
CA PRO A 83 -19.77 -6.36 12.01
C PRO A 83 -20.95 -7.20 12.55
N GLU A 84 -22.14 -6.99 12.02
CA GLU A 84 -23.37 -7.66 12.44
C GLU A 84 -23.31 -9.17 12.19
N LYS A 85 -22.65 -9.59 11.12
CA LYS A 85 -22.44 -11.01 10.79
C LYS A 85 -21.33 -11.61 11.66
N LEU A 86 -20.28 -10.85 11.94
CA LEU A 86 -19.17 -11.29 12.79
C LEU A 86 -19.58 -11.53 14.25
N ASN A 87 -20.62 -10.84 14.75
CA ASN A 87 -21.17 -11.09 16.09
C ASN A 87 -21.61 -12.54 16.31
N GLN A 88 -21.97 -13.27 15.25
CA GLN A 88 -22.37 -14.68 15.33
C GLN A 88 -21.19 -15.61 15.66
N ALA A 89 -19.94 -15.15 15.42
CA ALA A 89 -18.73 -15.85 15.78
C ALA A 89 -18.22 -15.54 17.20
N ILE A 90 -18.91 -14.68 17.97
CA ILE A 90 -18.55 -14.38 19.34
C ILE A 90 -19.29 -15.35 20.28
N THR A 91 -18.53 -16.10 21.08
CA THR A 91 -19.07 -17.01 22.09
C THR A 91 -19.62 -16.21 23.29
N ALA A 92 -20.49 -16.81 24.11
CA ALA A 92 -21.11 -16.17 25.28
C ALA A 92 -20.10 -15.59 26.29
N ASP A 93 -18.87 -16.12 26.32
CA ASP A 93 -17.72 -15.65 27.10
C ASP A 93 -16.91 -14.54 26.42
N GLY A 94 -17.40 -13.97 25.31
CA GLY A 94 -16.77 -12.85 24.60
C GLY A 94 -15.54 -13.24 23.76
N LYS A 95 -15.29 -14.54 23.59
CA LYS A 95 -14.19 -15.05 22.76
C LYS A 95 -14.63 -15.28 21.32
N VAL A 96 -13.69 -15.14 20.39
CA VAL A 96 -13.93 -15.43 18.97
C VAL A 96 -13.83 -16.94 18.74
N ASP A 97 -14.90 -17.54 18.23
CA ASP A 97 -14.94 -18.92 17.76
C ASP A 97 -14.39 -18.99 16.33
N ASN A 98 -13.16 -19.48 16.19
CA ASN A 98 -12.48 -19.61 14.90
C ASN A 98 -13.24 -20.51 13.92
N SER A 99 -14.01 -21.49 14.40
CA SER A 99 -14.77 -22.38 13.50
C SER A 99 -15.93 -21.64 12.83
N LYS A 100 -16.69 -20.87 13.61
CA LYS A 100 -17.77 -20.03 13.10
C LYS A 100 -17.26 -18.85 12.28
N LEU A 101 -16.18 -18.21 12.74
CA LEU A 101 -15.55 -17.13 11.99
C LEU A 101 -15.08 -17.62 10.62
N GLN A 102 -14.46 -18.80 10.53
CA GLN A 102 -14.06 -19.38 9.27
C GLN A 102 -15.25 -19.62 8.33
N ALA A 103 -16.37 -20.13 8.84
CA ALA A 103 -17.57 -20.35 8.04
C ALA A 103 -18.17 -19.04 7.50
N ILE A 104 -18.19 -17.98 8.31
CA ILE A 104 -18.65 -16.65 7.89
C ILE A 104 -17.72 -16.09 6.81
N LEU A 105 -16.40 -16.14 7.04
CA LEU A 105 -15.42 -15.66 6.05
C LEU A 105 -15.52 -16.44 4.74
N GLU A 106 -15.72 -17.75 4.79
CA GLU A 106 -15.89 -18.58 3.59
C GLU A 106 -17.16 -18.23 2.81
N THR A 107 -18.24 -17.90 3.52
CA THR A 107 -19.52 -17.49 2.92
C THR A 107 -19.46 -16.10 2.29
N GLU A 108 -18.86 -15.13 3.00
CA GLU A 108 -18.85 -13.73 2.58
C GLU A 108 -17.73 -13.41 1.60
N LEU A 109 -16.58 -14.06 1.74
CA LEU A 109 -15.40 -13.80 0.91
C LEU A 109 -15.24 -14.82 -0.23
N GLY A 110 -16.02 -15.91 -0.22
CA GLY A 110 -15.89 -17.00 -1.18
C GLY A 110 -14.54 -17.72 -1.11
N GLN A 111 -13.77 -17.52 -0.03
CA GLN A 111 -12.42 -18.06 0.12
C GLN A 111 -12.24 -18.66 1.52
N ARG A 112 -11.72 -19.88 1.57
CA ARG A 112 -11.44 -20.58 2.82
C ARG A 112 -10.12 -20.09 3.41
N LEU A 113 -10.20 -19.30 4.48
CA LEU A 113 -9.04 -18.78 5.23
C LEU A 113 -8.70 -19.72 6.40
N PRO A 114 -7.49 -20.32 6.45
CA PRO A 114 -7.10 -21.19 7.55
C PRO A 114 -6.76 -20.37 8.79
N LEU A 115 -7.72 -20.24 9.71
CA LEU A 115 -7.54 -19.46 10.95
C LEU A 115 -6.66 -20.15 12.01
N ASN A 116 -6.22 -21.39 11.74
CA ASN A 116 -5.33 -22.16 12.61
C ASN A 116 -3.88 -22.23 12.07
N ASP A 117 -3.55 -21.48 11.01
CA ASP A 117 -2.17 -21.44 10.48
C ASP A 117 -1.27 -20.67 11.48
N PRO A 118 -0.10 -21.20 11.88
CA PRO A 118 0.83 -20.51 12.77
C PRO A 118 1.37 -19.19 12.21
N ARG A 119 1.21 -18.94 10.90
CA ARG A 119 1.57 -17.68 10.24
C ARG A 119 0.44 -16.65 10.27
N LEU A 120 -0.73 -16.99 10.82
CA LEU A 120 -1.83 -16.05 10.97
C LEU A 120 -1.44 -14.96 11.96
N ILE A 121 -1.41 -13.72 11.48
CA ILE A 121 -1.19 -12.55 12.33
C ILE A 121 -2.55 -11.99 12.70
N GLN A 122 -2.90 -12.05 13.99
CA GLN A 122 -4.13 -11.47 14.51
C GLN A 122 -3.82 -10.13 15.18
N HIS A 123 -4.40 -9.05 14.67
CA HIS A 123 -4.40 -7.76 15.31
C HIS A 123 -5.71 -7.54 16.06
N LYS A 124 -5.63 -7.05 17.30
CA LYS A 124 -6.78 -6.62 18.10
C LYS A 124 -6.63 -5.13 18.36
N GLY A 125 -7.71 -4.38 18.16
CA GLY A 125 -7.71 -2.94 18.38
C GLY A 125 -9.12 -2.41 18.55
N SER A 126 -9.24 -1.21 19.13
CA SER A 126 -10.50 -0.48 19.18
C SER A 126 -10.91 -0.02 17.78
N VAL A 127 -12.17 0.38 17.63
CA VAL A 127 -12.72 0.85 16.34
C VAL A 127 -11.95 2.08 15.85
N GLU A 128 -11.49 2.93 16.77
CA GLU A 128 -10.65 4.09 16.48
C GLU A 128 -9.26 3.68 15.99
N GLN A 129 -8.66 2.64 16.58
CA GLN A 129 -7.37 2.11 16.12
C GLN A 129 -7.48 1.51 14.72
N LEU A 130 -8.54 0.75 14.43
CA LEU A 130 -8.80 0.22 13.10
C LEU A 130 -9.01 1.34 12.07
N ALA A 131 -9.70 2.42 12.45
CA ALA A 131 -9.90 3.59 11.60
C ALA A 131 -8.59 4.34 11.30
N MET A 132 -7.63 4.38 12.23
CA MET A 132 -6.29 4.94 11.97
C MET A 132 -5.53 4.14 10.90
N PHE A 133 -5.79 2.83 10.78
CA PHE A 133 -5.23 1.98 9.71
C PHE A 133 -6.08 1.97 8.42
N GLY A 134 -7.08 2.86 8.32
CA GLY A 134 -7.99 2.91 7.15
C GLY A 134 -8.97 1.74 7.06
N LEU A 135 -9.01 0.86 8.06
CA LEU A 135 -9.94 -0.27 8.17
C LEU A 135 -11.23 0.21 8.84
N LYS A 136 -11.98 1.06 8.14
CA LYS A 136 -13.33 1.46 8.58
C LYS A 136 -14.28 0.29 8.37
N PRO A 137 -15.02 -0.18 9.39
CA PRO A 137 -16.00 -1.25 9.21
C PRO A 137 -16.98 -0.85 8.10
N ALA A 138 -16.93 -1.55 6.98
CA ALA A 138 -17.93 -1.43 5.94
C ALA A 138 -19.14 -2.29 6.34
N ALA A 139 -20.31 -1.65 6.44
CA ALA A 139 -21.59 -2.32 6.60
C ALA A 139 -22.05 -2.93 5.27
#